data_AF-A0AA43KP03-F1
#
_entry.id   AF-A0AA43KP03-F1
#
_cell.length_a   1.000
_cell.length_b   1.000
_cell.length_c   1.000
_cell.angle_alpha   90.00
_cell.angle_beta   90.00
_cell.angle_gamma   90.00
#
_symmetry.space_group_name_H-M   'P 1'
#
loop_
_entity.id
_entity.type
_entity.pdbx_description
1 polymer ?
#
loop_
_entity_poly.entity_id
_entity_poly.type
_entity_poly.pdbx_seq_one_letter_code
_entity_poly.pdbx_strand_id
1 'polypeptide(L)'
;MQNEDDLRGLAKVMEFMRAISILFVIIHIYWFCYEYIRELNFNLSVVDKILLGFNRTAGLFSNMLWTKLFAVVFMGLSCLGTKGVKEEKITWTKISIFGIVGVILFFLNWWILDLFLPLAANTAVYIFTLSLGYICMLMAGLWMSRLLKNRMMDDVFNYECARTGI
;
A
#
# COMPACT_ATOMS: atom_id res chain seq x y z
N MET A 1 7.47 -31.75 4.72
CA MET A 1 8.36 -30.70 5.26
C MET A 1 8.60 -29.60 4.26
N GLN A 2 8.98 -29.88 3.00
CA GLN A 2 9.26 -28.85 1.97
C GLN A 2 8.14 -27.81 1.77
N ASN A 3 6.87 -28.23 1.68
CA ASN A 3 5.74 -27.29 1.56
C ASN A 3 5.58 -26.32 2.75
N GLU A 4 5.98 -26.68 3.96
CA GLU A 4 5.88 -25.79 5.12
C GLU A 4 6.98 -24.73 5.11
N ASP A 5 8.19 -25.13 4.70
CA ASP A 5 9.33 -24.24 4.55
C ASP A 5 9.12 -23.26 3.39
N ASP A 6 8.55 -23.72 2.27
CA ASP A 6 8.19 -22.87 1.13
C ASP A 6 7.12 -21.82 1.49
N LEU A 7 6.10 -22.22 2.25
CA LEU A 7 5.05 -21.29 2.73
C LEU A 7 5.60 -20.27 3.74
N ARG A 8 6.54 -20.67 4.60
CA ARG A 8 7.25 -19.77 5.52
C ARG A 8 8.16 -18.80 4.75
N GLY A 9 8.82 -19.27 3.69
CA GLY A 9 9.59 -18.43 2.78
C GLY A 9 8.72 -17.37 2.12
N LEU A 10 7.58 -17.77 1.56
CA LEU A 10 6.61 -16.85 0.96
C LEU A 10 6.07 -15.83 1.97
N ALA A 11 5.77 -16.26 3.20
CA ALA A 11 5.36 -15.37 4.30
C ALA A 11 6.37 -14.25 4.56
N LYS A 12 7.66 -14.59 4.68
CA LYS A 12 8.74 -13.61 4.84
C LYS A 12 8.83 -12.64 3.67
N VAL A 13 8.72 -13.12 2.43
CA VAL A 13 8.80 -12.27 1.24
C VAL A 13 7.66 -11.24 1.24
N MET A 14 6.46 -11.61 1.66
CA MET A 14 5.34 -10.66 1.73
C MET A 14 5.51 -9.60 2.81
N GLU A 15 6.01 -9.96 3.99
CA GLU A 15 6.35 -9.00 5.04
C GLU A 15 7.41 -8.01 4.55
N PHE A 16 8.39 -8.49 3.78
CA PHE A 16 9.40 -7.66 3.15
C PHE A 16 8.80 -6.70 2.10
N MET A 17 7.87 -7.16 1.26
CA MET A 17 7.19 -6.27 0.30
C MET A 17 6.38 -5.17 0.99
N ARG A 18 5.78 -5.46 2.15
CA ARG A 18 5.09 -4.46 2.96
C ARG A 18 6.07 -3.43 3.55
N ALA A 19 7.23 -3.87 4.03
CA ALA A 19 8.28 -2.97 4.52
C ALA A 19 8.79 -2.04 3.40
N ILE A 20 9.00 -2.57 2.19
CA ILE A 20 9.35 -1.78 1.01
C ILE A 20 8.27 -0.75 0.68
N SER A 21 7.00 -1.16 0.72
CA SER A 21 5.87 -0.24 0.48
C SER A 21 5.86 0.94 1.47
N ILE A 22 6.05 0.67 2.77
CA ILE A 22 6.14 1.72 3.81
C ILE A 22 7.35 2.62 3.57
N LEU A 23 8.50 2.04 3.19
CA LEU A 23 9.70 2.81 2.86
C LEU A 23 9.44 3.80 1.72
N PHE A 24 8.76 3.38 0.65
CA PHE A 24 8.38 4.29 -0.43
C PHE A 24 7.47 5.42 0.03
N VAL A 25 6.52 5.15 0.94
CA VAL A 25 5.66 6.20 1.53
C VAL A 25 6.47 7.20 2.36
N ILE A 26 7.45 6.73 3.14
CA ILE A 26 8.32 7.61 3.93
C ILE A 26 9.18 8.48 3.01
N ILE A 27 9.79 7.88 2.00
CA ILE A 27 10.60 8.61 1.02
C ILE A 27 9.75 9.64 0.27
N HIS A 28 8.51 9.29 -0.07
CA HIS A 28 7.55 10.21 -0.68
C HIS A 28 7.28 11.42 0.21
N ILE A 29 7.00 11.20 1.50
CA ILE A 29 6.79 12.29 2.45
C ILE A 29 8.07 13.13 2.58
N TYR A 30 9.24 12.51 2.66
CA TYR A 30 10.53 13.21 2.77
C TYR A 30 10.79 14.13 1.59
N TRP A 31 10.54 13.65 0.36
CA TRP A 31 10.78 14.40 -0.86
C TRP A 31 9.77 15.55 -1.04
N PHE A 32 8.47 15.28 -0.86
CA PHE A 32 7.42 16.28 -1.09
C PHE A 32 7.26 17.28 0.07
N CYS A 33 7.67 16.94 1.30
CA CYS A 33 7.67 17.84 2.45
C CYS A 33 9.09 18.34 2.79
N TYR A 34 10.00 18.36 1.81
CA TYR A 34 11.39 18.74 2.01
C TYR A 34 11.55 20.15 2.61
N GLU A 35 10.68 21.09 2.23
CA GLU A 35 10.73 22.46 2.76
C GLU A 35 10.52 22.52 4.28
N TYR A 36 9.58 21.73 4.80
CA TYR A 36 9.33 21.62 6.24
C TYR A 36 10.48 20.92 6.98
N ILE A 37 11.08 19.89 6.37
CA ILE A 37 12.22 19.17 6.96
C ILE A 37 13.46 20.08 7.02
N ARG A 38 13.64 20.93 6.01
CA ARG A 38 14.70 21.93 5.96
C ARG A 38 14.52 22.97 7.07
N GLU A 39 13.30 23.41 7.34
CA GLU A 39 13.00 24.30 8.49
C GLU A 39 13.28 23.63 9.84
N LEU A 40 13.09 22.31 9.94
CA LEU A 40 13.37 21.53 11.14
C LEU A 40 14.88 21.24 11.37
N ASN A 41 15.77 21.74 10.49
CA ASN A 41 17.22 21.51 10.52
C ASN A 41 17.67 20.03 10.47
N PHE A 42 16.79 19.12 10.03
CA PHE A 42 17.14 17.71 9.81
C PHE A 42 17.84 17.52 8.45
N ASN A 43 19.06 18.05 8.31
CA ASN A 43 19.85 17.99 7.07
C ASN A 43 20.63 16.68 6.96
N LEU A 44 19.96 15.63 6.48
CA LEU A 44 20.61 14.35 6.14
C LEU A 44 21.15 14.40 4.70
N SER A 45 22.25 15.12 4.48
CA SER A 45 22.89 15.27 3.15
C SER A 45 23.20 13.94 2.43
N VAL A 46 23.31 12.83 3.17
CA VAL A 46 23.47 11.49 2.60
C VAL A 46 22.17 11.01 1.95
N VAL A 47 21.03 11.20 2.62
CA VAL A 47 19.71 10.81 2.11
C VAL A 47 19.39 11.64 0.87
N ASP A 48 19.62 12.94 0.91
CA ASP A 48 19.41 13.84 -0.24
C ASP A 48 20.17 13.36 -1.48
N LYS A 49 21.46 13.02 -1.32
CA LYS A 49 22.28 12.52 -2.44
C LYS A 49 21.78 11.18 -2.99
N ILE A 50 21.38 10.26 -2.11
CA ILE A 50 20.83 8.95 -2.53
C ILE A 50 19.53 9.16 -3.29
N LEU A 51 18.61 9.99 -2.77
CA LEU A 51 17.33 10.26 -3.41
C LEU A 51 17.50 10.97 -4.74
N LEU A 52 18.41 11.94 -4.84
CA LEU A 52 18.73 12.62 -6.09
C LEU A 52 19.30 11.63 -7.13
N GLY A 53 20.20 10.73 -6.71
CA GLY A 53 20.76 9.68 -7.55
C GLY A 53 19.70 8.68 -8.03
N PHE A 54 18.76 8.32 -7.15
CA PHE A 54 17.63 7.47 -7.48
C PHE A 54 16.68 8.16 -8.46
N ASN A 55 16.39 9.44 -8.27
CA ASN A 55 15.58 10.21 -9.21
C ASN A 55 16.23 10.29 -10.59
N ARG A 56 17.55 10.55 -10.65
CA ARG A 56 18.29 10.68 -11.91
C ARG A 56 18.31 9.36 -12.71
N THR A 57 18.28 8.23 -12.02
CA THR A 57 18.36 6.90 -12.65
C THR A 57 16.99 6.30 -12.95
N ALA A 58 16.03 6.43 -12.03
CA ALA A 58 14.73 5.79 -12.11
C ALA A 58 13.59 6.73 -12.55
N GLY A 59 13.81 8.05 -12.54
CA GLY A 59 12.76 9.04 -12.83
C GLY A 59 11.58 9.00 -11.86
N LEU A 60 11.71 8.29 -10.73
CA LEU A 60 10.61 7.91 -9.86
C LEU A 60 9.92 9.13 -9.22
N PHE A 61 10.68 10.19 -8.94
CA PHE A 61 10.20 11.42 -8.29
C PHE A 61 9.83 12.52 -9.29
N SER A 62 9.78 12.20 -10.59
CA SER A 62 9.36 13.15 -11.63
C SER A 62 7.88 13.54 -11.50
N ASN A 63 7.01 12.61 -11.05
CA ASN A 63 5.61 12.88 -10.77
C ASN A 63 5.21 12.30 -9.42
N MET A 64 4.41 13.05 -8.64
CA MET A 64 3.85 12.61 -7.34
C MET A 64 3.04 11.31 -7.43
N LEU A 65 2.53 10.99 -8.62
CA LEU A 65 1.71 9.82 -8.86
C LEU A 65 2.55 8.54 -8.99
N TRP A 66 3.80 8.63 -9.47
CA TRP A 66 4.64 7.44 -9.72
C TRP A 66 5.06 6.79 -8.41
N THR A 67 5.65 7.54 -7.49
CA THR A 67 6.00 7.09 -6.14
C THR A 67 4.81 6.46 -5.41
N LYS A 68 3.64 7.08 -5.52
CA LYS A 68 2.37 6.58 -4.97
C LYS A 68 1.94 5.26 -5.60
N LEU A 69 2.01 5.15 -6.92
CA LEU A 69 1.71 3.91 -7.65
C LEU A 69 2.63 2.77 -7.21
N PHE A 70 3.94 2.99 -7.15
CA PHE A 70 4.90 1.98 -6.70
C PHE A 70 4.59 1.51 -5.27
N ALA A 71 4.33 2.44 -4.35
CA ALA A 71 3.95 2.10 -2.97
C ALA A 71 2.69 1.21 -2.91
N VAL A 72 1.67 1.53 -3.70
CA VAL A 72 0.40 0.77 -3.77
C VAL A 72 0.59 -0.59 -4.43
N VAL A 73 1.44 -0.70 -5.46
CA VAL A 73 1.76 -1.98 -6.11
C VAL A 73 2.44 -2.93 -5.13
N PHE A 74 3.48 -2.49 -4.42
CA PHE A 74 4.16 -3.32 -3.41
C PHE A 74 3.24 -3.68 -2.25
N MET A 75 2.36 -2.76 -1.84
CA MET A 75 1.33 -3.03 -0.85
C MET A 75 0.34 -4.11 -1.33
N GLY A 76 -0.15 -4.01 -2.57
CA GLY A 76 -1.05 -4.98 -3.16
C GLY A 76 -0.43 -6.38 -3.24
N LEU A 77 0.82 -6.47 -3.71
CA LEU A 77 1.60 -7.70 -3.71
C LEU A 77 1.76 -8.28 -2.29
N SER A 78 2.00 -7.43 -1.28
CA SER A 78 2.07 -7.88 0.12
C SER A 78 0.75 -8.44 0.64
N CYS A 79 -0.40 -7.96 0.14
CA CYS A 79 -1.71 -8.43 0.58
C CYS A 79 -2.08 -9.79 -0.03
N LEU A 80 -1.66 -10.07 -1.27
CA LEU A 80 -2.11 -11.22 -2.06
C LEU A 80 -1.73 -12.59 -1.48
N GLY A 81 -0.64 -12.73 -0.73
CA GLY A 81 -0.30 -14.04 -0.17
C GLY A 81 -0.56 -14.19 1.33
N THR A 82 -0.97 -13.14 2.06
CA THR A 82 -1.16 -13.22 3.52
C THR A 82 -2.26 -14.23 3.86
N LYS A 83 -2.02 -15.07 4.88
CA LYS A 83 -3.07 -15.96 5.41
C LYS A 83 -4.07 -15.10 6.18
N GLY A 84 -5.31 -15.06 5.68
CA GLY A 84 -6.39 -14.24 6.23
C GLY A 84 -6.75 -14.61 7.67
N VAL A 85 -6.95 -13.59 8.51
CA VAL A 85 -7.53 -13.73 9.86
C VAL A 85 -9.05 -13.95 9.77
N LYS A 86 -9.59 -14.70 10.74
CA LYS A 86 -10.98 -15.18 10.86
C LYS A 86 -12.05 -14.12 10.55
N GLU A 87 -13.16 -14.63 10.02
CA GLU A 87 -14.25 -13.94 9.34
C GLU A 87 -14.95 -12.85 10.16
N GLU A 88 -15.12 -11.68 9.52
CA GLU A 88 -16.31 -10.86 9.70
C GLU A 88 -17.13 -10.95 8.41
N LYS A 89 -18.46 -10.86 8.50
CA LYS A 89 -19.38 -10.79 7.35
C LYS A 89 -19.16 -9.48 6.57
N ILE A 90 -18.08 -9.41 5.79
CA ILE A 90 -17.75 -8.25 4.97
C ILE A 90 -18.22 -8.48 3.54
N THR A 91 -19.20 -7.69 3.11
CA THR A 91 -19.74 -7.68 1.75
C THR A 91 -18.72 -7.12 0.76
N TRP A 92 -18.64 -7.67 -0.47
CA TRP A 92 -17.82 -7.16 -1.59
C TRP A 92 -17.94 -5.64 -1.77
N THR A 93 -19.14 -5.09 -1.58
CA THR A 93 -19.43 -3.66 -1.66
C THR A 93 -18.64 -2.83 -0.66
N LYS A 94 -18.47 -3.32 0.58
CA LYS A 94 -17.69 -2.60 1.60
C LYS A 94 -16.21 -2.55 1.22
N ILE A 95 -15.65 -3.67 0.76
CA ILE A 95 -14.24 -3.74 0.31
C ILE A 95 -14.00 -2.77 -0.84
N SER A 96 -14.91 -2.73 -1.82
CA SER A 96 -14.80 -1.82 -2.95
C SER A 96 -14.92 -0.36 -2.53
N ILE A 97 -15.86 0.00 -1.64
CA ILE A 97 -16.00 1.36 -1.11
C ILE A 97 -14.74 1.78 -0.34
N PHE A 98 -14.25 0.95 0.59
CA PHE A 98 -13.02 1.25 1.34
C PHE A 98 -11.79 1.36 0.42
N GLY A 99 -11.72 0.52 -0.62
CA GLY A 99 -10.67 0.60 -1.64
C GLY A 99 -10.73 1.91 -2.44
N ILE A 100 -11.91 2.29 -2.94
CA ILE A 100 -12.14 3.52 -3.70
C ILE A 100 -11.85 4.75 -2.83
N VAL A 101 -12.36 4.78 -1.58
CA VAL A 101 -12.11 5.87 -0.63
C VAL A 101 -10.61 5.98 -0.33
N GLY A 102 -9.92 4.85 -0.13
CA GLY A 102 -8.48 4.82 0.09
C GLY A 102 -7.68 5.36 -1.11
N VAL A 103 -8.05 4.97 -2.34
CA VAL A 103 -7.45 5.48 -3.58
C VAL A 103 -7.70 6.97 -3.74
N ILE A 104 -8.95 7.43 -3.55
CA ILE A 104 -9.32 8.85 -3.61
C ILE A 104 -8.50 9.64 -2.60
N LEU A 105 -8.50 9.23 -1.33
CA LEU A 105 -7.72 9.92 -0.30
C LEU A 105 -6.23 9.93 -0.67
N PHE A 106 -5.65 8.81 -1.08
CA PHE A 106 -4.22 8.75 -1.36
C PHE A 106 -3.78 9.55 -2.59
N PHE A 107 -4.58 9.54 -3.67
CA PHE A 107 -4.24 10.20 -4.94
C PHE A 107 -4.73 11.65 -5.04
N LEU A 108 -5.92 11.99 -4.53
CA LEU A 108 -6.49 13.36 -4.62
C LEU A 108 -5.95 14.35 -3.56
N ASN A 109 -4.96 13.97 -2.75
CA ASN A 109 -4.31 14.89 -1.80
C ASN A 109 -3.47 16.02 -2.46
N TRP A 110 -3.40 16.11 -3.80
CA TRP A 110 -2.63 17.16 -4.47
C TRP A 110 -3.08 18.57 -4.04
N TRP A 111 -4.38 18.78 -3.86
CA TRP A 111 -4.93 20.10 -3.54
C TRP A 111 -4.64 20.59 -2.12
N ILE A 112 -4.24 19.69 -1.22
CA ILE A 112 -3.95 20.03 0.19
C ILE A 112 -2.63 20.81 0.31
N LEU A 113 -1.69 20.60 -0.62
CA LEU A 113 -0.41 21.31 -0.64
C LEU A 113 -0.55 22.77 -1.12
N ASP A 114 -1.58 23.08 -1.92
CA ASP A 114 -1.85 24.43 -2.44
C ASP A 114 -2.72 25.29 -1.50
N LEU A 115 -3.10 24.79 -0.31
CA LEU A 115 -3.89 25.59 0.63
C LEU A 115 -3.07 26.75 1.21
N PHE A 116 -3.71 27.90 1.39
CA PHE A 116 -3.13 29.11 1.99
C PHE A 116 -3.01 29.01 3.54
N LEU A 117 -2.53 27.87 4.04
CA LEU A 117 -2.31 27.60 5.46
C LEU A 117 -0.81 27.60 5.77
N PRO A 118 -0.42 27.75 7.05
CA PRO A 118 0.98 27.63 7.46
C PRO A 118 1.57 26.27 7.04
N LEU A 119 2.82 26.28 6.56
CA LEU A 119 3.53 25.12 5.97
C LEU A 119 3.47 23.86 6.86
N ALA A 120 3.58 24.05 8.18
CA ALA A 120 3.47 22.98 9.17
C ALA A 120 2.08 22.31 9.18
N ALA A 121 1.01 23.10 9.05
CA ALA A 121 -0.36 22.58 9.04
C ALA A 121 -0.65 21.82 7.73
N ASN A 122 -0.24 22.36 6.58
CA ASN A 122 -0.37 21.66 5.29
C ASN A 122 0.38 20.33 5.30
N THR A 123 1.62 20.33 5.80
CA THR A 123 2.43 19.11 5.91
C THR A 123 1.77 18.08 6.84
N ALA A 124 1.27 18.52 8.00
CA ALA A 124 0.59 17.63 8.94
C ALA A 124 -0.70 17.02 8.35
N VAL A 125 -1.54 17.83 7.72
CA VAL A 125 -2.78 17.37 7.05
C VAL A 125 -2.46 16.44 5.89
N TYR A 126 -1.42 16.74 5.12
CA TYR A 126 -0.96 15.89 4.03
C TYR A 126 -0.48 14.53 4.53
N ILE A 127 0.37 14.47 5.56
CA ILE A 127 0.83 13.20 6.15
C ILE A 127 -0.35 12.41 6.74
N PHE A 128 -1.28 13.09 7.42
CA PHE A 128 -2.47 12.47 8.00
C PHE A 128 -3.36 11.82 6.93
N THR A 129 -3.67 12.55 5.86
CA THR A 129 -4.49 12.02 4.76
C THR A 129 -3.78 10.90 4.00
N LEU A 130 -2.45 10.96 3.84
CA LEU A 130 -1.65 9.92 3.18
C LEU A 130 -1.61 8.62 4.00
N SER A 131 -1.39 8.73 5.30
CA SER A 131 -1.40 7.60 6.23
C SER A 131 -2.79 6.97 6.37
N LEU A 132 -3.84 7.78 6.48
CA LEU A 132 -5.22 7.30 6.53
C LEU A 132 -5.61 6.58 5.23
N GLY A 133 -5.25 7.15 4.08
CA GLY A 133 -5.46 6.52 2.77
C GLY A 133 -4.71 5.19 2.63
N TYR A 134 -3.45 5.14 3.06
CA TYR A 134 -2.65 3.91 3.06
C TYR A 134 -3.27 2.80 3.93
N ILE A 135 -3.68 3.12 5.15
CA ILE A 135 -4.32 2.15 6.07
C ILE A 135 -5.64 1.65 5.49
N CYS A 136 -6.48 2.53 4.93
CA CYS A 136 -7.73 2.13 4.29
C CYS A 136 -7.50 1.16 3.13
N MET A 137 -6.53 1.46 2.25
CA MET A 137 -6.20 0.57 1.13
C MET A 137 -5.60 -0.76 1.60
N LEU A 138 -4.78 -0.75 2.65
CA LEU A 138 -4.22 -1.97 3.24
C LEU A 138 -5.33 -2.87 3.81
N MET A 139 -6.28 -2.30 4.54
CA MET A 139 -7.44 -3.04 5.06
C MET A 139 -8.30 -3.62 3.93
N ALA A 140 -8.57 -2.82 2.88
CA ALA A 140 -9.29 -3.28 1.70
C ALA A 140 -8.53 -4.41 0.97
N GLY A 141 -7.22 -4.30 0.80
CA GLY A 141 -6.38 -5.32 0.17
C GLY A 141 -6.34 -6.64 0.95
N LEU A 142 -6.25 -6.55 2.29
CA LEU A 142 -6.33 -7.73 3.17
C LEU A 142 -7.70 -8.42 3.08
N TRP A 143 -8.79 -7.66 3.00
CA TRP A 143 -10.13 -8.23 2.83
C TRP A 143 -10.34 -8.82 1.43
N MET A 144 -9.80 -8.18 0.38
CA MET A 144 -9.87 -8.68 -1.00
C MET A 144 -9.15 -10.03 -1.17
N SER A 145 -7.93 -10.14 -0.64
CA SER A 145 -7.13 -11.37 -0.67
C SER A 145 -7.83 -12.56 -0.01
N ARG A 146 -8.56 -12.30 1.09
CA ARG A 146 -9.38 -13.31 1.79
C ARG A 146 -10.50 -13.86 0.91
N LEU A 147 -11.23 -12.96 0.26
CA LEU A 147 -12.44 -13.29 -0.48
C LEU A 147 -12.15 -14.08 -1.77
N LEU A 148 -11.03 -13.77 -2.43
CA LEU A 148 -10.52 -14.54 -3.56
C LEU A 148 -10.14 -15.97 -3.16
N LYS A 149 -9.48 -16.14 -2.00
CA LYS A 149 -9.11 -17.47 -1.48
C LYS A 149 -10.33 -18.33 -1.15
N ASN A 150 -11.36 -17.74 -0.54
CA ASN A 150 -12.59 -18.49 -0.22
C ASN A 150 -13.32 -18.97 -1.48
N ARG A 151 -13.51 -18.09 -2.49
CA ARG A 151 -14.19 -18.50 -3.73
C ARG A 151 -13.42 -19.54 -4.54
N MET A 152 -12.09 -19.48 -4.59
CA MET A 152 -11.31 -20.50 -5.31
C MET A 152 -11.38 -21.87 -4.64
N MET A 153 -11.45 -21.93 -3.31
CA MET A 153 -11.64 -23.20 -2.59
C MET A 153 -13.04 -23.78 -2.78
N ASP A 154 -14.06 -22.92 -2.87
CA ASP A 154 -15.44 -23.36 -3.16
C ASP A 154 -15.60 -23.83 -4.61
N ASP A 155 -14.88 -23.25 -5.59
CA ASP A 155 -15.01 -23.62 -7.01
C ASP A 155 -14.27 -24.92 -7.37
N VAL A 156 -13.02 -25.13 -6.94
CA VAL A 156 -12.22 -26.28 -7.42
C VAL A 156 -12.79 -27.64 -6.99
N PHE A 157 -13.49 -27.71 -5.85
CA PHE A 157 -14.02 -28.96 -5.32
C PHE A 157 -15.50 -29.24 -5.64
N ASN A 158 -16.25 -28.27 -6.19
CA ASN A 158 -17.70 -28.41 -6.35
C ASN A 158 -18.14 -29.02 -7.69
N TYR A 159 -17.21 -29.30 -8.61
CA TYR A 159 -17.54 -29.90 -9.92
C TYR A 159 -17.34 -31.42 -9.98
N GLU A 160 -16.58 -32.01 -9.05
CA GLU A 160 -16.25 -33.44 -9.08
C GLU A 160 -17.32 -34.32 -8.39
N CYS A 161 -18.04 -33.79 -7.39
CA CYS A 161 -19.15 -34.51 -6.76
C CYS A 161 -20.49 -34.42 -7.52
N ALA A 162 -20.63 -33.51 -8.48
CA ALA A 162 -21.88 -33.36 -9.25
C ALA A 162 -21.96 -34.28 -10.48
N ARG A 163 -20.91 -35.05 -10.80
CA ARG A 163 -20.84 -35.89 -12.01
C ARG A 163 -20.86 -37.40 -11.76
N THR A 164 -20.93 -37.85 -10.51
CA THR A 164 -20.98 -39.30 -10.15
C THR A 164 -22.31 -39.76 -9.55
N GLY A 165 -23.37 -38.94 -9.68
CA GLY A 165 -24.72 -39.25 -9.21
C GLY A 165 -25.73 -39.57 -10.32
N ILE A 166 -25.33 -40.26 -11.39
CA ILE A 166 -26.22 -40.94 -12.35
C ILE A 166 -25.73 -42.38 -12.50
#